data_AF-A0A6P0VT39-F1
#
_entry.id   AF-A0A6P0VT39-F1
#
_cell.length_a   1.000
_cell.length_b   1.000
_cell.length_c   1.000
_cell.angle_alpha   90.00
_cell.angle_beta   90.00
_cell.angle_gamma   90.00
#
_symmetry.space_group_name_H-M   'P 1'
#
loop_
_entity.id
_entity.type
_entity.pdbx_description
1 polymer ?
#
loop_
_entity_poly.entity_id
_entity_poly.type
_entity_poly.pdbx_seq_one_letter_code
_entity_poly.pdbx_strand_id
1 'polypeptide(L)'
;PVWVWQAARKTVYLITDKRAILIQGGSSITIRSYLPEQLKDVYRKEKANGSGDVIIAVRQWKDSDGDQRSEEIGFVGVRNSQEVEKILKQLAQSTA
;
A
#
# COMPACT_ATOMS: atom_id res chain seq x y z
N PRO A 1 -12.87 -13.24 1.76
CA PRO A 1 -14.27 -13.06 1.30
C PRO A 1 -14.33 -12.33 -0.06
N VAL A 2 -15.39 -12.51 -0.84
CA VAL A 2 -15.53 -12.07 -2.26
C VAL A 2 -15.38 -10.56 -2.44
N TRP A 3 -15.73 -9.78 -1.42
CA TRP A 3 -15.66 -8.31 -1.42
C TRP A 3 -14.24 -7.74 -1.63
N VAL A 4 -13.19 -8.43 -1.18
CA VAL A 4 -11.77 -8.00 -1.26
C VAL A 4 -11.31 -8.17 -2.69
N TRP A 5 -11.75 -9.25 -3.32
CA TRP A 5 -11.46 -9.53 -4.72
C TRP A 5 -12.16 -8.54 -5.66
N GLN A 6 -13.39 -8.13 -5.33
CA GLN A 6 -14.09 -7.07 -6.07
C GLN A 6 -13.46 -5.69 -5.88
N ALA A 7 -13.01 -5.36 -4.67
CA ALA A 7 -12.27 -4.12 -4.40
C ALA A 7 -10.92 -4.09 -5.12
N ALA A 8 -10.20 -5.21 -5.16
CA ALA A 8 -8.93 -5.33 -5.89
C ALA A 8 -9.08 -5.05 -7.40
N ARG A 9 -10.21 -5.44 -8.02
CA ARG A 9 -10.51 -5.14 -9.43
C ARG A 9 -10.64 -3.65 -9.75
N LYS A 10 -10.90 -2.83 -8.74
CA LYS A 10 -11.07 -1.37 -8.86
C LYS A 10 -9.89 -0.61 -8.26
N THR A 11 -8.78 -1.28 -7.98
CA THR A 11 -7.60 -0.67 -7.36
C THR A 11 -6.43 -0.67 -8.32
N VAL A 12 -5.75 0.47 -8.42
CA VAL A 12 -4.53 0.64 -9.22
C VAL A 12 -3.42 1.11 -8.30
N TYR A 13 -2.27 0.45 -8.39
CA TYR A 13 -1.05 0.82 -7.69
C TYR A 13 -0.03 1.36 -8.69
N LEU A 14 0.54 2.50 -8.39
CA LEU A 14 1.52 3.18 -9.25
C LEU A 14 2.73 3.55 -8.41
N ILE A 15 3.91 3.41 -9.01
CA ILE A 15 5.14 3.98 -8.46
C ILE A 15 5.69 4.90 -9.54
N THR A 16 6.09 6.09 -9.11
CA THR A 16 6.78 7.08 -9.93
C THR A 16 8.07 7.45 -9.24
N ASP A 17 8.94 8.18 -9.93
CA ASP A 17 10.22 8.64 -9.38
C ASP A 17 10.07 9.55 -8.15
N LYS A 18 8.87 10.09 -7.89
CA LYS A 18 8.63 11.08 -6.82
C LYS A 18 7.61 10.64 -5.78
N ARG A 19 6.89 9.53 -5.99
CA ARG A 19 5.77 9.10 -5.12
C ARG A 19 5.26 7.71 -5.46
N ALA A 20 4.73 7.03 -4.45
CA ALA A 20 3.85 5.88 -4.61
C ALA A 20 2.39 6.35 -4.56
N ILE A 21 1.55 5.87 -5.47
CA ILE A 21 0.14 6.27 -5.58
C ILE A 21 -0.74 5.03 -5.52
N LEU A 22 -1.78 5.12 -4.70
CA LEU A 22 -2.82 4.13 -4.57
C LEU A 22 -4.15 4.77 -4.96
N ILE A 23 -4.79 4.21 -5.98
CA ILE A 23 -6.08 4.65 -6.49
C ILE A 23 -7.08 3.54 -6.22
N GLN A 24 -8.07 3.80 -5.37
CA GLN A 24 -9.16 2.88 -5.06
C GLN A 24 -10.47 3.45 -5.60
N GLY A 25 -11.07 2.75 -6.56
CA GLY A 25 -12.40 3.06 -7.09
C GLY A 25 -13.53 2.33 -6.37
N GLY A 26 -14.77 2.58 -6.81
CA GLY A 26 -15.96 2.04 -6.16
C GLY A 26 -17.18 2.92 -6.43
N SER A 27 -17.96 3.21 -5.40
CA SER A 27 -18.96 4.29 -5.40
C SER A 27 -18.32 5.68 -5.34
N SER A 28 -17.11 5.78 -4.80
CA SER A 28 -16.25 6.96 -4.82
C SER A 28 -14.84 6.59 -5.25
N ILE A 29 -14.04 7.59 -5.64
CA ILE A 29 -12.63 7.42 -5.99
C ILE A 29 -11.80 8.00 -4.84
N THR A 30 -10.94 7.17 -4.25
CA THR A 30 -9.96 7.58 -3.25
C THR A 30 -8.57 7.50 -3.86
N ILE A 31 -7.85 8.62 -3.86
CA ILE A 31 -6.46 8.70 -4.35
C ILE A 31 -5.57 9.05 -3.17
N ARG A 32 -4.58 8.20 -2.90
CA ARG A 32 -3.56 8.42 -1.87
C ARG A 32 -2.20 8.49 -2.52
N SER A 33 -1.45 9.55 -2.20
CA SER A 33 -0.09 9.77 -2.66
C SER A 33 0.85 9.75 -1.46
N TYR A 34 1.92 8.97 -1.57
CA TYR A 34 2.96 8.84 -0.57
C TYR A 34 4.29 9.30 -1.14
N LEU A 35 4.85 10.36 -0.54
CA LEU A 35 6.17 10.89 -0.87
C LEU A 35 7.27 10.01 -0.28
N PRO A 36 8.53 10.09 -0.79
CA PRO A 36 9.67 9.35 -0.27
C PRO A 36 9.80 9.41 1.25
N GLU A 37 9.63 10.59 1.85
CA GLU A 37 9.80 10.80 3.29
C GLU A 37 8.71 10.11 4.14
N GLN A 38 7.60 9.70 3.51
CA GLN A 38 6.50 8.99 4.16
C GLN A 38 6.66 7.46 4.11
N LEU A 39 7.58 6.94 3.28
CA LEU A 39 7.83 5.51 3.08
C LEU A 39 8.84 4.96 4.10
N LYS A 40 8.58 5.15 5.39
CA LYS A 40 9.54 4.84 6.47
C LYS A 40 9.65 3.34 6.77
N ASP A 41 8.51 2.67 6.82
CA ASP A 41 8.41 1.28 7.27
C ASP A 41 7.83 0.40 6.16
N VAL A 42 8.53 0.33 5.02
CA VAL A 42 8.11 -0.51 3.90
C VAL A 42 8.49 -1.96 4.16
N TYR A 43 7.50 -2.86 4.20
CA TYR A 43 7.69 -4.31 4.35
C TYR A 43 6.72 -5.10 3.48
N ARG A 44 7.03 -6.37 3.23
CA ARG A 44 6.18 -7.28 2.44
C ARG A 44 5.69 -8.48 3.23
N LYS A 45 4.48 -8.94 2.90
CA LYS A 45 3.89 -10.23 3.28
C LYS A 45 3.82 -11.10 2.04
N GLU A 46 4.78 -11.99 1.86
CA GLU A 46 4.97 -12.79 0.64
C GLU A 46 4.47 -14.24 0.81
N LYS A 47 3.87 -14.78 -0.26
CA LYS A 47 3.50 -16.19 -0.39
C LYS A 47 4.59 -16.96 -1.13
N ALA A 48 4.61 -18.28 -0.98
CA ALA A 48 5.61 -19.14 -1.62
C ALA A 48 5.70 -19.02 -3.16
N ASN A 49 4.68 -18.47 -3.84
CA ASN A 49 4.68 -18.23 -5.28
C ASN A 49 5.17 -16.82 -5.68
N GLY A 50 5.72 -16.05 -4.74
CA GLY A 50 6.26 -14.69 -4.96
C GLY A 50 5.21 -13.57 -4.96
N SER A 51 3.91 -13.90 -4.91
CA SER A 51 2.86 -12.89 -4.78
C SER A 51 2.64 -12.51 -3.32
N GLY A 52 2.14 -11.31 -3.09
CA GLY A 52 1.95 -10.84 -1.72
C GLY A 52 1.50 -9.40 -1.62
N ASP A 53 1.51 -8.92 -0.39
CA ASP A 53 1.15 -7.55 -0.06
C ASP A 53 2.42 -6.78 0.28
N VAL A 54 2.51 -5.52 -0.14
CA VAL A 54 3.61 -4.62 0.22
C VAL A 54 3.03 -3.44 0.97
N ILE A 55 3.28 -3.37 2.27
CA ILE A 55 2.75 -2.35 3.17
C ILE A 55 3.69 -1.14 3.14
N ILE A 56 3.10 0.06 3.02
CA ILE A 56 3.83 1.33 2.91
C ILE A 56 3.51 2.31 4.03
N ALA A 57 2.37 2.14 4.69
CA ALA A 57 1.98 2.95 5.83
C ALA A 57 1.05 2.17 6.76
N VAL A 58 1.14 2.45 8.06
CA VAL A 58 0.17 1.96 9.04
C VAL A 58 -0.57 3.17 9.59
N ARG A 59 -1.87 3.26 9.33
CA ARG A 59 -2.73 4.30 9.88
C ARG A 59 -3.32 3.82 11.19
N GLN A 60 -3.09 4.56 12.26
CA GLN A 60 -3.73 4.32 13.54
C GLN A 60 -4.78 5.41 13.80
N TRP A 61 -5.96 5.03 14.26
CA TRP A 61 -6.97 5.96 14.74
C TRP A 61 -7.69 5.38 15.95
N LYS A 62 -8.24 6.27 16.79
CA LYS A 62 -9.19 5.87 17.83
C LYS A 62 -10.59 5.92 17.25
N ASP A 63 -11.37 4.88 17.48
CA ASP A 63 -12.80 4.94 17.21
C ASP A 63 -13.55 5.72 18.31
N SER A 64 -14.85 5.91 18.12
CA SER A 64 -15.70 6.65 19.04
C SER A 64 -15.79 6.02 20.44
N ASP A 65 -15.48 4.73 20.55
CA ASP A 65 -15.51 3.95 21.81
C ASP A 65 -14.14 3.95 22.51
N GLY A 66 -13.13 4.58 21.90
CA GLY A 66 -11.80 4.76 22.47
C GLY A 66 -10.81 3.64 22.13
N ASP A 67 -11.24 2.62 21.37
CA ASP A 67 -10.40 1.52 20.95
C ASP A 67 -9.41 1.97 19.87
N GLN A 68 -8.17 1.51 19.97
CA GLN A 68 -7.17 1.74 18.94
C GLN A 68 -7.39 0.80 17.76
N ARG A 69 -7.64 1.38 16.59
CA ARG A 69 -7.68 0.69 15.31
C ARG A 69 -6.40 0.96 14.54
N SER A 70 -5.93 -0.05 13.82
CA SER A 70 -4.83 0.07 12.86
C SER A 70 -5.26 -0.46 11.50
N GLU A 71 -4.85 0.23 10.45
CA GLU A 71 -5.03 -0.16 9.06
C GLU A 71 -3.67 -0.16 8.39
N GLU A 72 -3.27 -1.32 7.88
CA GLU A 72 -2.13 -1.41 6.97
C GLU A 72 -2.57 -0.95 5.58
N ILE A 73 -1.88 0.06 5.06
CA ILE A 73 -2.10 0.59 3.72
C ILE A 73 -0.92 0.18 2.85
N GLY A 74 -1.22 -0.40 1.70
CA GLY A 74 -0.22 -1.03 0.86
C GLY A 74 -0.73 -1.46 -0.50
N PHE A 75 0.18 -2.06 -1.26
CA PHE A 75 -0.08 -2.65 -2.55
C PHE A 75 -0.45 -4.11 -2.31
N VAL A 76 -1.72 -4.44 -2.46
CA VAL A 76 -2.28 -5.74 -2.05
C VAL A 76 -2.31 -6.69 -3.25
N GLY A 77 -1.89 -7.93 -3.04
CA GLY A 77 -1.96 -9.00 -4.04
C GLY A 77 -1.10 -8.77 -5.28
N VAL A 78 0.02 -8.06 -5.14
CA VAL A 78 0.97 -7.86 -6.24
C VAL A 78 1.66 -9.17 -6.57
N ARG A 79 1.96 -9.39 -7.85
CA ARG A 79 2.48 -10.67 -8.35
C ARG A 79 3.94 -10.92 -7.99
N ASN A 80 4.75 -9.85 -7.88
CA ASN A 80 6.14 -9.89 -7.49
C ASN A 80 6.36 -8.91 -6.33
N SER A 81 6.02 -9.32 -5.11
CA SER A 81 6.04 -8.43 -3.94
C SER A 81 7.46 -8.00 -3.56
N GLN A 82 8.46 -8.86 -3.78
CA GLN A 82 9.86 -8.55 -3.55
C GLN A 82 10.36 -7.40 -4.43
N GLU A 83 10.06 -7.43 -5.73
CA GLU A 83 10.45 -6.37 -6.65
C GLU A 83 9.75 -5.05 -6.31
N VAL A 84 8.45 -5.10 -6.01
CA VAL A 84 7.69 -3.91 -5.60
C VAL A 84 8.25 -3.28 -4.33
N GLU A 85 8.56 -4.08 -3.30
CA GLU A 85 9.20 -3.60 -2.08
C GLU A 85 10.55 -2.94 -2.37
N LYS A 86 11.37 -3.57 -3.23
CA LYS A 86 12.67 -3.03 -3.62
C LYS A 86 12.54 -1.64 -4.27
N ILE A 87 11.62 -1.48 -5.22
CA ILE A 87 11.39 -0.19 -5.90
C ILE A 87 10.91 0.87 -4.89
N LEU A 88 10.01 0.50 -3.97
CA LEU A 88 9.52 1.43 -2.94
C LEU A 88 10.62 1.85 -1.95
N LYS A 89 11.51 0.93 -1.58
CA LYS A 89 12.68 1.25 -0.74
C LYS A 89 13.68 2.15 -1.48
N GLN A 90 13.87 1.96 -2.78
CA GLN A 90 14.69 2.86 -3.60
C GLN A 90 14.06 4.26 -3.68
N LEU A 91 12.75 4.33 -3.89
CA LEU A 91 12.02 5.60 -3.86
C LEU A 91 12.17 6.31 -2.52
N ALA A 92 12.05 5.59 -1.39
CA ALA A 92 12.24 6.14 -0.04
C ALA A 92 13.63 6.72 0.20
N GLN A 93 14.66 6.23 -0.52
CA GLN A 93 16.03 6.70 -0.44
C GLN A 93 16.35 7.84 -1.42
N SER A 94 15.44 8.16 -2.34
CA SER A 94 15.67 9.15 -3.40
C SER A 94 15.52 10.61 -2.93
N THR A 95 15.59 10.85 -1.62
CA THR A 95 15.60 12.19 -1.02
C THR A 95 16.94 12.86 -1.34
N ALA A 96 16.91 13.82 -2.26
CA ALA A 96 17.97 14.79 -2.50
C ALA A 96 17.83 16.01 -1.59
#